data_AF-A0A939DF18-F1
#
_entry.id   AF-A0A939DF18-F1
#
_cell.length_a   1.000
_cell.length_b   1.000
_cell.length_c   1.000
_cell.angle_alpha   90.00
_cell.angle_beta   90.00
_cell.angle_gamma   90.00
#
_symmetry.space_group_name_H-M   'P 1'
#
loop_
_entity.id
_entity.type
_entity.pdbx_description
1 polymer ?
#
loop_
_entity_poly.entity_id
_entity_poly.type
_entity_poly.pdbx_seq_one_letter_code
_entity_poly.pdbx_strand_id
1 'polypeptide(L)'
;MNKVLKHSLAAAGLGLALLGAGASFAGPHGGMHGSPERMMERMAEHLDLSDEQQAEVQQILRDSREQGEADRERLMALKSSLRDSADTFDSGEVQAAVDEIGQITSRMTYRMAEAQHKVRAVLNEEQRAQLDAWAQQREERRGKWHRGRGPDGAPEE
;
A
#
# COMPACT_ATOMS: atom_id res chain seq x y z
N MET A 1 54.99 -4.02 17.93
CA MET A 1 53.83 -4.67 18.57
C MET A 1 52.57 -4.06 17.97
N ASN A 2 51.99 -4.75 17.00
CA ASN A 2 50.92 -4.25 16.15
C ASN A 2 49.61 -4.13 16.93
N LYS A 3 48.96 -2.97 16.82
CA LYS A 3 47.54 -2.82 17.12
C LYS A 3 46.75 -2.83 15.82
N VAL A 4 45.46 -3.12 15.99
CA VAL A 4 44.31 -2.87 15.10
C VAL A 4 44.06 -3.93 14.01
N LEU A 5 42.95 -4.67 14.13
CA LEU A 5 41.71 -4.49 13.36
C LEU A 5 40.81 -5.73 13.57
N LYS A 6 39.74 -5.60 14.34
CA LYS A 6 38.65 -6.59 14.37
C LYS A 6 37.46 -5.97 13.64
N HIS A 7 37.28 -6.32 12.38
CA HIS A 7 36.05 -6.08 11.65
C HIS A 7 35.65 -7.36 10.92
N SER A 8 34.47 -7.86 11.25
CA SER A 8 33.44 -8.27 10.28
C SER A 8 32.28 -8.94 11.02
N LEU A 9 31.26 -8.16 11.34
CA LEU A 9 29.90 -8.69 11.45
C LEU A 9 28.96 -7.65 10.84
N ALA A 10 28.83 -7.70 9.51
CA ALA A 10 27.70 -7.11 8.82
C ALA A 10 26.63 -8.21 8.74
N ALA A 11 25.78 -8.29 9.77
CA ALA A 11 24.54 -9.04 9.68
C ALA A 11 23.49 -8.11 9.06
N ALA A 12 23.33 -8.19 7.73
CA ALA A 12 22.21 -7.60 7.03
C ALA A 12 20.94 -8.35 7.45
N GLY A 13 20.21 -7.79 8.42
CA GLY A 13 18.91 -8.30 8.85
C GLY A 13 17.83 -7.96 7.82
N LEU A 14 17.63 -8.87 6.85
CA LEU A 14 16.42 -8.92 6.02
C LEU A 14 15.24 -9.31 6.90
N GLY A 15 14.51 -8.31 7.40
CA GLY A 15 13.22 -8.51 8.06
C GLY A 15 12.15 -8.86 7.03
N LEU A 16 12.08 -10.13 6.61
CA LEU A 16 10.92 -10.67 5.91
C LEU A 16 9.73 -10.71 6.90
N ALA A 17 8.93 -9.65 6.91
CA ALA A 17 7.67 -9.63 7.64
C ALA A 17 6.65 -10.55 6.91
N LEU A 18 6.42 -11.69 7.55
CA LEU A 18 5.41 -12.71 7.34
C LEU A 18 4.21 -12.28 6.49
N LEU A 19 4.03 -13.00 5.38
CA LEU A 19 2.79 -13.10 4.62
C LEU A 19 1.69 -13.69 5.51
N GLY A 20 0.97 -12.82 6.21
CA GLY A 20 -0.26 -13.18 6.92
C GLY A 20 -1.39 -13.38 5.91
N ALA A 21 -1.69 -14.64 5.60
CA ALA A 21 -2.96 -15.04 5.03
C ALA A 21 -4.08 -14.66 6.02
N GLY A 22 -4.90 -13.68 5.66
CA GLY A 22 -6.03 -13.25 6.46
C GLY A 22 -7.03 -12.53 5.58
N ALA A 23 -8.12 -13.22 5.25
CA ALA A 23 -9.27 -12.65 4.57
C ALA A 23 -9.74 -11.39 5.31
N SER A 24 -9.37 -10.22 4.79
CA SER A 24 -9.90 -8.96 5.27
C SER A 24 -11.23 -8.73 4.59
N PHE A 25 -12.30 -9.26 5.19
CA PHE A 25 -13.67 -8.83 4.91
C PHE A 25 -13.77 -7.34 5.27
N ALA A 26 -13.59 -6.47 4.28
CA ALA A 26 -13.84 -5.04 4.43
C ALA A 26 -15.36 -4.80 4.35
N GLY A 27 -16.01 -4.72 5.51
CA GLY A 27 -17.33 -4.09 5.63
C GLY A 27 -17.28 -2.60 5.26
N PRO A 28 -18.42 -1.92 5.08
CA PRO A 28 -18.49 -0.55 4.59
C PRO A 28 -18.10 0.43 5.70
N HIS A 29 -16.81 0.55 5.97
CA HIS A 29 -16.29 1.54 6.92
C HIS A 29 -15.78 2.79 6.19
N GLY A 30 -16.45 3.91 6.48
CA GLY A 30 -16.07 5.31 6.29
C GLY A 30 -14.80 5.56 5.49
N GLY A 31 -14.99 5.92 4.22
CA GLY A 31 -13.90 6.25 3.31
C GLY A 31 -13.00 7.33 3.90
N MET A 32 -11.71 7.01 4.00
CA MET A 32 -10.66 8.01 4.00
C MET A 32 -10.66 8.67 2.60
N HIS A 33 -11.62 9.57 2.36
CA HIS A 33 -11.82 10.30 1.10
C HIS A 33 -10.73 11.38 0.94
N GLY A 34 -9.47 10.95 0.86
CA GLY A 34 -8.43 11.79 0.29
C GLY A 34 -8.44 11.56 -1.21
N SER A 35 -8.73 12.60 -2.00
CA SER A 35 -8.48 12.51 -3.43
C SER A 35 -6.98 12.22 -3.64
N PRO A 36 -6.61 11.42 -4.67
CA PRO A 36 -5.21 11.16 -5.00
C PRO A 36 -4.38 12.45 -5.09
N GLU A 37 -4.99 13.52 -5.59
CA GLU A 37 -4.41 14.86 -5.72
C GLU A 37 -4.04 15.44 -4.36
N ARG A 38 -4.92 15.36 -3.36
CA ARG A 38 -4.63 15.84 -1.99
C ARG A 38 -3.57 15.00 -1.30
N MET A 39 -3.43 13.72 -1.66
CA MET A 39 -2.35 12.88 -1.13
C MET A 39 -1.00 13.30 -1.71
N MET A 40 -0.96 13.60 -3.01
CA MET A 40 0.24 14.08 -3.70
C MET A 40 0.67 15.46 -3.20
N GLU A 41 -0.27 16.39 -3.04
CA GLU A 41 -0.02 17.74 -2.50
C GLU A 41 0.63 17.66 -1.12
N ARG A 42 0.09 16.83 -0.22
CA ARG A 42 0.69 16.61 1.11
C ARG A 42 2.07 15.97 1.06
N MET A 43 2.32 15.07 0.12
CA MET A 43 3.64 14.46 -0.02
C MET A 43 4.65 15.48 -0.55
N ALA A 44 4.26 16.31 -1.53
CA ALA A 44 5.11 17.36 -2.07
C ALA A 44 5.51 18.37 -0.99
N GLU A 45 4.54 18.84 -0.20
CA GLU A 45 4.78 19.76 0.93
C GLU A 45 5.65 19.11 2.01
N HIS A 46 5.39 17.84 2.35
CA HIS A 46 6.12 17.18 3.44
C HIS A 46 7.57 16.86 3.10
N LEU A 47 7.87 16.59 1.82
CA LEU A 47 9.20 16.24 1.34
C LEU A 47 9.94 17.43 0.71
N ASP A 48 9.33 18.62 0.71
CA ASP A 48 9.89 19.82 0.07
C ASP A 48 10.36 19.51 -1.38
N LEU A 49 9.47 18.93 -2.19
CA LEU A 49 9.80 18.54 -3.55
C LEU A 49 9.98 19.79 -4.42
N SER A 50 11.01 19.81 -5.27
CA SER A 50 11.11 20.81 -6.32
C SER A 50 9.99 20.66 -7.35
N ASP A 51 9.74 21.71 -8.13
CA ASP A 51 8.74 21.68 -9.21
C ASP A 51 8.99 20.53 -10.20
N GLU A 52 10.27 20.28 -10.52
CA GLU A 52 10.68 19.18 -11.39
C GLU A 52 10.42 17.81 -10.75
N GLN A 53 10.78 17.63 -9.47
CA GLN A 53 10.52 16.38 -8.75
C GLN A 53 9.02 16.12 -8.62
N GLN A 54 8.22 17.15 -8.33
CA GLN A 54 6.78 17.05 -8.24
C GLN A 54 6.17 16.61 -9.58
N ALA A 55 6.63 17.19 -10.70
CA ALA A 55 6.16 16.83 -12.03
C ALA A 55 6.49 15.35 -12.36
N GLU A 56 7.71 14.91 -12.08
CA GLU A 56 8.14 13.53 -12.34
C GLU A 56 7.36 12.52 -11.48
N VAL A 57 7.19 12.80 -10.19
CA VAL A 57 6.39 11.97 -9.30
C VAL A 57 4.93 11.92 -9.75
N GLN A 58 4.35 13.05 -10.15
CA GLN A 58 2.98 13.08 -10.64
C GLN A 58 2.83 12.22 -11.90
N GLN A 59 3.81 12.23 -12.80
CA GLN A 59 3.82 11.38 -13.99
C GLN A 59 3.88 9.90 -13.61
N ILE A 60 4.82 9.49 -12.75
CA ILE A 60 4.96 8.11 -12.28
C ILE A 60 3.63 7.58 -11.69
N LEU A 61 2.97 8.39 -10.87
CA LEU A 61 1.71 8.01 -10.24
C LEU A 61 0.54 7.96 -11.24
N ARG A 62 0.49 8.88 -12.20
CA ARG A 62 -0.51 8.84 -13.29
C ARG A 62 -0.34 7.60 -14.15
N ASP A 63 0.87 7.29 -14.60
CA ASP A 63 1.17 6.12 -15.43
C ASP A 63 0.81 4.83 -14.70
N SER A 64 1.20 4.71 -13.43
CA SER A 64 0.84 3.55 -12.60
C SER A 64 -0.67 3.40 -12.43
N ARG A 65 -1.40 4.53 -12.32
CA ARG A 65 -2.86 4.53 -12.21
C ARG A 65 -3.51 4.05 -13.50
N GLU A 66 -3.11 4.61 -14.64
CA GLU A 66 -3.64 4.28 -15.98
C GLU A 66 -3.38 2.81 -16.32
N GLN A 67 -2.16 2.33 -16.11
CA GLN A 67 -1.80 0.92 -16.33
C GLN A 67 -2.58 -0.07 -15.44
N GLY A 68 -3.14 0.40 -14.33
CA GLY A 68 -3.93 -0.40 -13.40
C GLY A 68 -5.44 -0.23 -13.52
N GLU A 69 -5.94 0.61 -14.42
CA GLU A 69 -7.36 0.97 -14.51
C GLU A 69 -8.24 -0.24 -14.80
N ALA A 70 -7.94 -0.98 -15.87
CA ALA A 70 -8.68 -2.19 -16.25
C ALA A 70 -8.67 -3.26 -15.13
N ASP A 71 -7.54 -3.41 -14.43
CA ASP A 71 -7.43 -4.33 -13.29
C ASP A 71 -8.33 -3.89 -12.11
N ARG A 72 -8.46 -2.58 -11.86
CA ARG A 72 -9.37 -2.06 -10.81
C ARG A 72 -10.83 -2.30 -11.18
N GLU A 73 -11.22 -1.98 -12.40
CA GLU A 73 -12.58 -2.20 -12.89
C GLU A 73 -12.97 -3.68 -12.82
N ARG A 74 -12.06 -4.56 -13.28
CA ARG A 74 -12.28 -6.00 -13.23
C ARG A 74 -12.38 -6.52 -11.80
N LEU A 75 -11.53 -6.03 -10.89
CA LEU A 75 -11.61 -6.39 -9.47
C LEU A 75 -12.94 -5.99 -8.84
N MET A 76 -13.46 -4.79 -9.17
CA MET A 76 -14.76 -4.33 -8.68
C MET A 76 -15.89 -5.21 -9.21
N ALA A 77 -15.87 -5.54 -10.50
CA ALA A 77 -16.86 -6.42 -11.12
C ALA A 77 -16.85 -7.83 -10.49
N LEU A 78 -15.67 -8.44 -10.32
CA LEU A 78 -15.53 -9.75 -9.68
C LEU A 78 -16.05 -9.76 -8.24
N LYS A 79 -15.72 -8.72 -7.45
CA LYS A 79 -16.23 -8.58 -6.08
C LYS A 79 -17.74 -8.40 -6.02
N SER A 80 -18.33 -7.64 -6.95
CA SER A 80 -19.80 -7.53 -7.04
C SER A 80 -20.41 -8.89 -7.39
N SER A 81 -19.88 -9.56 -8.41
CA SER A 81 -20.35 -10.89 -8.82
C SER A 81 -20.34 -11.90 -7.67
N LEU A 82 -19.25 -11.94 -6.90
CA LEU A 82 -19.15 -12.82 -5.73
C LEU A 82 -20.16 -12.46 -4.63
N ARG A 83 -20.42 -11.17 -4.40
CA ARG A 83 -21.43 -10.72 -3.43
C ARG A 83 -22.84 -11.10 -3.90
N ASP A 84 -23.12 -10.94 -5.19
CA ASP A 84 -24.44 -11.16 -5.76
C ASP A 84 -24.74 -12.67 -5.93
N SER A 85 -23.71 -13.52 -5.95
CA SER A 85 -23.82 -14.99 -5.96
C SER A 85 -23.94 -15.62 -4.56
N ALA A 86 -24.11 -14.82 -3.50
CA ALA A 86 -24.12 -15.33 -2.13
C ALA A 86 -25.23 -16.36 -1.85
N ASP A 87 -26.38 -16.22 -2.52
CA ASP A 87 -27.52 -17.12 -2.37
C ASP A 87 -27.52 -18.27 -3.40
N THR A 88 -26.63 -18.22 -4.40
CA THR A 88 -26.52 -19.20 -5.50
C THR A 88 -25.06 -19.59 -5.71
N PHE A 89 -24.54 -20.42 -4.80
CA PHE A 89 -23.14 -20.83 -4.82
C PHE A 89 -22.86 -21.83 -5.95
N ASP A 90 -22.26 -21.35 -7.05
CA ASP A 90 -21.58 -22.19 -8.03
C ASP A 90 -20.08 -22.24 -7.70
N SER A 91 -19.59 -23.42 -7.32
CA SER A 91 -18.19 -23.59 -6.90
C SER A 91 -17.19 -23.33 -8.01
N GLY A 92 -17.53 -23.61 -9.27
CA GLY A 92 -16.65 -23.40 -10.41
C GLY A 92 -16.51 -21.92 -10.75
N GLU A 93 -17.62 -21.19 -10.77
CA GLU A 93 -17.62 -19.75 -11.01
C GLU A 93 -16.93 -18.98 -9.88
N VAL A 94 -17.20 -19.35 -8.63
CA VAL A 94 -16.55 -18.74 -7.46
C VAL A 94 -15.04 -19.01 -7.47
N GLN A 95 -14.61 -20.23 -7.75
CA GLN A 95 -13.18 -20.56 -7.82
C GLN A 95 -12.48 -19.74 -8.91
N ALA A 96 -13.05 -19.66 -10.11
CA ALA A 96 -12.48 -18.88 -11.21
C ALA A 96 -12.37 -17.38 -10.86
N ALA A 97 -13.40 -16.82 -10.23
CA ALA A 97 -13.40 -15.42 -9.80
C ALA A 97 -12.32 -15.14 -8.74
N VAL A 98 -12.16 -16.04 -7.76
CA VAL A 98 -11.13 -15.91 -6.71
C VAL A 98 -9.72 -16.02 -7.30
N ASP A 99 -9.50 -16.95 -8.23
CA ASP A 99 -8.21 -17.11 -8.91
C ASP A 99 -7.84 -15.83 -9.68
N GLU A 100 -8.80 -15.24 -10.39
CA GLU A 100 -8.59 -13.99 -11.11
C GLU A 100 -8.34 -12.80 -10.17
N ILE A 101 -9.07 -12.71 -9.06
CA ILE A 101 -8.81 -11.73 -7.99
C ILE A 101 -7.37 -11.84 -7.49
N GLY A 102 -6.87 -13.07 -7.28
CA GLY A 102 -5.50 -13.33 -6.88
C GLY A 102 -4.49 -12.76 -7.87
N GLN A 103 -4.66 -13.08 -9.16
CA GLN A 103 -3.78 -12.59 -10.23
C GLN A 103 -3.81 -11.06 -10.36
N ILE A 104 -4.99 -10.44 -10.30
CA ILE A 104 -5.12 -8.98 -10.32
C ILE A 104 -4.40 -8.36 -9.13
N THR A 105 -4.59 -8.92 -7.93
CA THR A 105 -3.95 -8.41 -6.71
C THR A 105 -2.43 -8.50 -6.80
N SER A 106 -1.88 -9.59 -7.35
CA SER A 106 -0.44 -9.72 -7.62
C SER A 106 0.07 -8.63 -8.56
N ARG A 107 -0.61 -8.38 -9.69
CA ARG A 107 -0.24 -7.32 -10.64
C ARG A 107 -0.31 -5.93 -10.01
N MET A 108 -1.36 -5.66 -9.24
CA MET A 108 -1.52 -4.39 -8.52
C MET A 108 -0.41 -4.17 -7.49
N THR A 109 -0.04 -5.22 -6.75
CA THR A 109 1.03 -5.16 -5.74
C THR A 109 2.38 -4.87 -6.40
N TYR A 110 2.68 -5.56 -7.49
CA TYR A 110 3.89 -5.32 -8.28
C TYR A 110 3.97 -3.87 -8.76
N ARG A 111 2.91 -3.36 -9.41
CA ARG A 111 2.88 -1.96 -9.91
C ARG A 111 3.03 -0.94 -8.80
N MET A 112 2.45 -1.21 -7.62
CA MET A 112 2.61 -0.33 -6.46
C MET A 112 4.07 -0.30 -6.00
N ALA A 113 4.72 -1.46 -5.88
CA ALA A 113 6.13 -1.54 -5.50
C ALA A 113 7.04 -0.86 -6.53
N GLU A 114 6.77 -1.06 -7.82
CA GLU A 114 7.49 -0.42 -8.92
C GLU A 114 7.35 1.11 -8.87
N ALA A 115 6.13 1.62 -8.72
CA ALA A 115 5.89 3.06 -8.62
C ALA A 115 6.58 3.67 -7.39
N GLN A 116 6.52 3.00 -6.22
CA GLN A 116 7.24 3.43 -5.02
C GLN A 116 8.75 3.47 -5.26
N HIS A 117 9.31 2.47 -5.93
CA HIS A 117 10.72 2.46 -6.28
C HIS A 117 11.10 3.64 -7.19
N LYS A 118 10.32 3.88 -8.25
CA LYS A 118 10.53 5.00 -9.17
C LYS A 118 10.46 6.35 -8.45
N VAL A 119 9.46 6.55 -7.59
CA VAL A 119 9.35 7.78 -6.77
C VAL A 119 10.57 7.96 -5.88
N ARG A 120 11.04 6.91 -5.18
CA ARG A 120 12.24 7.01 -4.33
C ARG A 120 13.52 7.33 -5.11
N ALA A 121 13.58 7.02 -6.39
CA ALA A 121 14.73 7.34 -7.25
C ALA A 121 14.80 8.84 -7.59
N VAL A 122 13.66 9.55 -7.60
CA VAL A 122 13.58 11.00 -7.83
C VAL A 122 14.04 11.80 -6.60
N LEU A 123 13.94 11.21 -5.41
CA LEU A 123 14.25 11.85 -4.14
C LEU A 123 15.75 11.83 -3.82
N ASN A 124 16.23 12.91 -3.20
CA ASN A 124 17.56 12.95 -2.59
C ASN A 124 17.60 12.18 -1.25
N GLU A 125 18.77 12.10 -0.62
CA GLU A 125 18.97 11.31 0.60
C GLU A 125 18.13 11.81 1.79
N GLU A 126 18.15 13.12 2.07
CA GLU A 126 17.31 13.76 3.09
C GLU A 126 15.82 13.48 2.87
N GLN A 127 15.33 13.64 1.64
CA GLN A 127 13.92 13.44 1.29
C GLN A 127 13.52 11.96 1.45
N ARG A 128 14.41 11.01 1.14
CA ARG A 128 14.14 9.59 1.40
C ARG A 128 14.02 9.30 2.89
N ALA A 129 14.88 9.89 3.71
CA ALA A 129 14.79 9.74 5.16
C ALA A 129 13.48 10.33 5.72
N GLN A 130 13.05 11.48 5.21
CA GLN A 130 11.76 12.08 5.57
C GLN A 130 10.58 11.19 5.13
N LEU A 131 10.63 10.64 3.92
CA LEU A 131 9.61 9.71 3.42
C LEU A 131 9.49 8.47 4.33
N ASP A 132 10.61 7.89 4.75
CA ASP A 132 10.64 6.70 5.60
C ASP A 132 10.08 7.02 7.01
N ALA A 133 10.47 8.16 7.59
CA ALA A 133 9.95 8.63 8.88
C ALA A 133 8.43 8.91 8.81
N TRP A 134 7.97 9.52 7.71
CA TRP A 134 6.54 9.75 7.46
C TRP A 134 5.77 8.43 7.34
N ALA A 135 6.32 7.46 6.61
CA ALA A 135 5.73 6.14 6.46
C ALA A 135 5.57 5.43 7.81
N GLN A 136 6.61 5.44 8.65
CA GLN A 136 6.59 4.87 9.99
C GLN A 136 5.55 5.53 10.88
N GLN A 137 5.47 6.86 10.89
CA GLN A 137 4.45 7.58 11.67
C GLN A 137 3.03 7.19 11.25
N ARG A 138 2.77 7.03 9.94
CA ARG A 138 1.44 6.59 9.46
C ARG A 138 1.14 5.17 9.90
N GLU A 139 2.12 4.26 9.87
CA GLU A 139 1.96 2.89 10.33
C GLU A 139 1.61 2.83 11.82
N GLU A 140 2.34 3.58 12.66
CA GLU A 140 2.05 3.68 14.09
C GLU A 140 0.65 4.23 14.37
N ARG A 141 0.23 5.26 13.62
CA ARG A 141 -1.13 5.80 13.75
C ARG A 141 -2.16 4.75 13.37
N ARG A 142 -1.99 4.03 12.25
CA ARG A 142 -2.90 2.94 11.86
C ARG A 142 -2.95 1.85 12.93
N GLY A 143 -1.81 1.44 13.49
CA GLY A 143 -1.75 0.46 14.57
C GLY A 143 -2.45 0.90 15.87
N LYS A 144 -2.49 2.21 16.16
CA LYS A 144 -3.27 2.76 17.28
C LYS A 144 -4.78 2.72 16.99
N TRP A 145 -5.21 3.09 15.78
CA TRP A 145 -6.62 3.00 15.37
C TRP A 145 -7.17 1.58 15.38
N HIS A 146 -6.37 0.58 14.99
CA HIS A 146 -6.77 -0.83 15.05
C HIS A 146 -6.87 -1.39 16.49
N ARG A 147 -6.17 -0.79 17.47
CA ARG A 147 -6.26 -1.19 18.89
C ARG A 147 -7.39 -0.51 19.67
N GLY A 148 -7.89 0.64 19.20
CA GLY A 148 -8.99 1.38 19.85
C GLY A 148 -10.40 1.00 19.38
N ARG A 149 -10.52 0.16 18.34
CA ARG A 149 -11.81 -0.30 17.81
C ARG A 149 -11.93 -1.81 18.04
N GLY A 150 -12.20 -2.18 19.29
CA GLY A 150 -12.72 -3.50 19.62
C GLY A 150 -14.08 -3.73 18.94
N PRO A 151 -14.61 -4.98 18.96
CA PRO A 151 -15.82 -5.35 18.21
C PRO A 151 -17.07 -4.55 18.57
N ASP A 152 -17.13 -3.91 19.74
CA ASP A 152 -18.32 -3.21 20.23
C ASP A 152 -18.06 -1.71 20.38
N GLY A 153 -18.02 -0.98 19.25
CA GLY A 153 -17.85 0.47 19.21
C GLY A 153 -19.03 1.27 19.80
N ALA A 154 -19.41 1.01 21.06
CA ALA A 154 -20.26 1.87 21.84
C ALA A 154 -19.39 2.94 22.54
N PRO A 155 -19.78 4.22 22.52
CA PRO A 155 -19.15 5.20 23.39
C PRO A 155 -19.45 4.84 24.85
N GLU A 156 -18.43 4.74 25.69
CA GLU A 156 -18.62 4.82 27.14
C GLU A 156 -18.98 6.28 27.46
N GLU A 157 -20.17 6.47 28.06
CA GLU A 157 -20.63 7.76 28.58
C GLU A 157 -19.86 8.20 29.83
#